data_AF-A0A9P9MP67-F1
#
_entry.id   AF-A0A9P9MP67-F1
#
_cell.length_a   1.000
_cell.length_b   1.000
_cell.length_c   1.000
_cell.angle_alpha   90.00
_cell.angle_beta   90.00
_cell.angle_gamma   90.00
#
_symmetry.space_group_name_H-M   'P 1'
#
loop_
_entity.id
_entity.type
_entity.pdbx_description
1 polymer ?
#
loop_
_entity_poly.entity_id
_entity_poly.type
_entity_poly.pdbx_seq_one_letter_code
_entity_poly.pdbx_strand_id
1 'polypeptide(L)'
;MLSSSFLRRSLRRLCLCTLVSTAIANVVAIVAIWYIVFHIALPMRRARYLELEYQKPACPPSVVGDIPQLFYWTSGRDRYPLYDELLGLNHDGTASDIAKGLEFWVYLSSTAEGSSSEPGAFAHPWKGHDCNDPAYICDMYRDAFKRISERWYGTDKSGRAHHEGTSTAILRWVDCDVSPLLCSPFWGLSGSNLLVHMKVGEACDYSMGGLPRCPITWRWVGLPVYHPPWTRQIRIPLDRGGSTVVPAFPSAEEQMWSIMAYSGAEQGLDFSGDRAWNDISTVVPVQGEPPRYRSTPPFMTWGGFRSFIDNPWDTERWPYEIELICYIERYLDILLKWWDDASDMVEPRSCVGIAEADRLRRARERERWEEKDKLRNAWDGVMEKSGLDPEWIYKNDESADWARNLLGGIGVGFW
;
A
#
# COMPACT_ATOMS: atom_id res chain seq x y z
N MET A 1 37.23 -49.09 -34.05
CA MET A 1 37.65 -49.23 -32.63
C MET A 1 37.92 -47.85 -32.06
N LEU A 2 37.00 -47.28 -31.28
CA LEU A 2 37.27 -46.06 -30.53
C LEU A 2 38.25 -46.40 -29.40
N SER A 3 39.39 -45.71 -29.35
CA SER A 3 40.44 -45.95 -28.35
C SER A 3 39.88 -45.73 -26.94
N SER A 4 40.07 -46.69 -26.04
CA SER A 4 39.66 -46.62 -24.62
C SER A 4 40.22 -45.39 -23.90
N SER A 5 41.32 -44.82 -24.41
CA SER A 5 41.90 -43.56 -23.94
C SER A 5 41.01 -42.34 -24.20
N PHE A 6 40.29 -42.32 -25.33
CA PHE A 6 39.38 -41.25 -25.70
C PHE A 6 38.15 -41.26 -24.78
N LEU A 7 37.57 -42.45 -24.53
CA LEU A 7 36.41 -42.59 -23.66
C LEU A 7 36.70 -42.14 -22.21
N ARG A 8 37.88 -42.50 -21.67
CA ARG A 8 38.29 -42.08 -20.32
C ARG A 8 38.51 -40.57 -20.21
N ARG A 9 39.10 -39.93 -21.23
CA ARG A 9 39.27 -38.47 -21.25
C ARG A 9 37.93 -37.75 -21.35
N SER A 10 37.02 -38.23 -22.19
CA SER A 10 35.68 -37.67 -22.35
C SER A 10 34.85 -37.82 -21.06
N LEU A 11 34.86 -39.00 -20.41
CA LEU A 11 34.18 -39.21 -19.13
C LEU A 11 34.72 -38.34 -18.01
N ARG A 12 36.04 -38.15 -17.91
CA ARG A 12 36.65 -37.24 -16.92
C ARG A 12 36.24 -35.79 -17.14
N ARG A 13 36.21 -35.33 -18.40
CA ARG A 13 35.74 -33.97 -18.73
C ARG A 13 34.26 -33.80 -18.39
N LEU A 14 33.42 -34.78 -18.71
CA LEU A 14 31.99 -34.71 -18.43
C LEU A 14 31.73 -34.71 -16.91
N CYS A 15 32.43 -35.56 -16.15
CA CYS A 15 32.36 -35.59 -14.69
C CYS A 15 32.82 -34.26 -14.06
N LEU A 16 33.93 -33.68 -14.54
CA LEU A 16 34.40 -32.38 -14.08
C LEU A 16 33.38 -31.27 -14.39
N CYS A 17 32.82 -31.26 -15.61
CA CYS A 17 31.78 -30.29 -15.98
C CYS A 17 30.54 -30.42 -15.09
N THR A 18 30.07 -31.65 -14.81
CA THR A 18 28.92 -31.85 -13.91
C THR A 18 29.21 -31.41 -12.47
N LEU A 19 30.45 -31.61 -11.98
CA LEU A 19 30.84 -31.22 -10.63
C LEU A 19 30.95 -29.69 -10.51
N VAL A 20 31.51 -29.03 -11.52
CA VAL A 20 31.57 -27.56 -11.59
C VAL A 20 30.16 -26.97 -11.73
N SER A 21 29.30 -27.52 -12.58
CA SER A 21 27.93 -27.01 -12.76
C SER A 21 27.08 -27.17 -11.50
N THR A 22 27.20 -28.30 -10.80
CA THR A 22 26.51 -28.53 -9.53
C THR A 22 27.05 -27.63 -8.41
N ALA A 23 28.37 -27.40 -8.35
CA ALA A 23 28.96 -26.44 -7.42
C ALA A 23 28.43 -25.02 -7.67
N ILE A 24 28.41 -24.57 -8.93
CA ILE A 24 27.87 -23.25 -9.29
C ILE A 24 26.38 -23.16 -8.94
N ALA A 25 25.59 -24.17 -9.27
CA ALA A 25 24.15 -24.20 -8.96
C ALA A 25 23.90 -24.12 -7.43
N ASN A 26 24.71 -24.80 -6.62
CA ASN A 26 24.62 -24.72 -5.17
C ASN A 26 25.01 -23.33 -4.64
N VAL A 27 26.06 -22.70 -5.18
CA VAL A 27 26.45 -21.33 -4.79
C VAL A 27 25.33 -20.35 -5.14
N VAL A 28 24.77 -20.44 -6.35
CA VAL A 28 23.64 -19.59 -6.77
C VAL A 28 22.43 -19.81 -5.87
N ALA A 29 22.10 -21.07 -5.55
CA ALA A 29 20.99 -21.38 -4.64
C ALA A 29 21.23 -20.82 -3.23
N ILE A 30 22.44 -20.92 -2.69
CA ILE A 30 22.79 -20.37 -1.37
C ILE A 30 22.68 -18.85 -1.37
N VAL A 31 23.21 -18.18 -2.40
CA VAL A 31 23.11 -16.72 -2.53
C VAL A 31 21.65 -16.28 -2.68
N ALA A 32 20.85 -17.01 -3.45
CA ALA A 32 19.43 -16.73 -3.61
C ALA A 32 18.66 -16.92 -2.29
N ILE A 33 18.90 -18.02 -1.56
CA ILE A 33 18.30 -18.26 -0.24
C ILE A 33 18.72 -17.18 0.75
N TRP A 34 20.01 -16.84 0.78
CA TRP A 34 20.53 -15.76 1.63
C TRP A 34 19.84 -14.44 1.30
N TYR A 35 19.71 -14.08 0.02
CA TYR A 35 19.02 -12.87 -0.39
C TYR A 35 17.53 -12.88 0.01
N ILE A 36 16.81 -13.98 -0.26
CA ILE A 36 15.40 -14.12 0.10
C ILE A 36 15.19 -14.05 1.63
N VAL A 37 16.07 -14.64 2.41
CA VAL A 37 15.93 -14.60 3.88
C VAL A 37 16.26 -13.21 4.41
N PHE A 38 17.45 -12.68 4.09
CA PHE A 38 17.99 -11.48 4.73
C PHE A 38 17.51 -10.16 4.14
N HIS A 39 17.21 -10.11 2.84
CA HIS A 39 16.77 -8.88 2.17
C HIS A 39 15.25 -8.81 1.92
N ILE A 40 14.53 -9.92 2.08
CA ILE A 40 13.10 -10.02 1.76
C ILE A 40 12.31 -10.44 3.01
N ALA A 41 12.53 -11.66 3.52
CA ALA A 41 11.68 -12.24 4.57
C ALA A 41 11.88 -11.58 5.95
N LEU A 42 13.13 -11.38 6.38
CA LEU A 42 13.42 -10.76 7.68
C LEU A 42 12.97 -9.29 7.74
N PRO A 43 13.23 -8.43 6.75
CA PRO A 43 12.71 -7.06 6.74
C PRO A 43 11.18 -6.99 6.77
N MET A 44 10.50 -7.80 5.94
CA MET A 44 9.03 -7.90 5.97
C MET A 44 8.53 -8.29 7.35
N ARG A 45 9.19 -9.26 7.99
CA ARG A 45 8.72 -9.75 9.28
C ARG A 45 8.99 -8.76 10.42
N ARG A 46 10.12 -8.07 10.41
CA ARG A 46 10.42 -7.00 11.37
C ARG A 46 9.41 -5.87 11.27
N ALA A 47 9.17 -5.41 10.07
CA ALA A 47 8.19 -4.38 9.78
C ALA A 47 6.79 -4.78 10.29
N ARG A 48 6.43 -6.07 10.18
CA ARG A 48 5.20 -6.59 10.78
C ARG A 48 5.14 -6.37 12.28
N TYR A 49 6.21 -6.67 13.00
CA TYR A 49 6.23 -6.45 14.44
C TYR A 49 6.08 -4.97 14.79
N LEU A 50 6.75 -4.08 14.06
CA LEU A 50 6.66 -2.63 14.27
C LEU A 50 5.23 -2.11 14.04
N GLU A 51 4.57 -2.48 12.95
CA GLU A 51 3.18 -2.07 12.72
C GLU A 51 2.23 -2.61 13.79
N LEU A 52 2.38 -3.88 14.18
CA LEU A 52 1.52 -4.49 15.19
C LEU A 52 1.75 -3.88 16.59
N GLU A 53 2.98 -3.49 16.89
CA GLU A 53 3.29 -2.76 18.12
C GLU A 53 2.69 -1.35 18.09
N TYR A 54 2.81 -0.65 16.96
CA TYR A 54 2.23 0.67 16.77
C TYR A 54 0.70 0.68 16.91
N GLN A 55 0.02 -0.38 16.48
CA GLN A 55 -1.43 -0.55 16.63
C GLN A 55 -1.88 -0.80 18.08
N LYS A 56 -0.98 -1.06 19.04
CA LYS A 56 -1.37 -1.27 20.43
C LYS A 56 -1.93 0.04 21.02
N PRO A 57 -3.00 -0.01 21.84
CA PRO A 57 -3.70 1.16 22.36
C PRO A 57 -2.87 2.06 23.30
N ALA A 58 -1.65 1.66 23.64
CA ALA A 58 -0.70 2.46 24.41
C ALA A 58 0.13 3.42 23.55
N CYS A 59 0.03 3.35 22.22
CA CYS A 59 0.78 4.22 21.32
C CYS A 59 0.21 5.64 21.32
N PRO A 60 1.09 6.66 21.21
CA PRO A 60 0.67 8.05 21.16
C PRO A 60 -0.26 8.30 19.97
N PRO A 61 -1.16 9.29 20.06
CA PRO A 61 -2.01 9.69 18.94
C PRO A 61 -1.14 9.97 17.70
N SER A 62 -1.70 9.68 16.52
CA SER A 62 -0.95 9.77 15.26
C SER A 62 -0.19 11.09 15.15
N VAL A 63 1.06 11.03 14.68
CA VAL A 63 1.95 12.20 14.61
C VAL A 63 1.34 13.29 13.72
N VAL A 64 0.53 12.89 12.73
CA VAL A 64 -0.19 13.77 11.81
C VAL A 64 -1.69 13.88 12.20
N GLY A 65 -1.99 13.98 13.49
CA GLY A 65 -3.33 14.30 13.97
C GLY A 65 -4.35 13.17 13.74
N ASP A 66 -5.52 13.51 13.19
CA ASP A 66 -6.63 12.56 12.96
C ASP A 66 -6.55 11.84 11.59
N ILE A 67 -5.47 12.04 10.81
CA ILE A 67 -5.34 11.36 9.50
C ILE A 67 -5.02 9.87 9.73
N PRO A 68 -5.82 8.95 9.17
CA PRO A 68 -5.53 7.53 9.27
C PRO A 68 -4.18 7.19 8.61
N GLN A 69 -3.32 6.52 9.38
CA GLN A 69 -2.10 5.91 8.87
C GLN A 69 -2.44 4.67 8.06
N LEU A 70 -1.74 4.47 6.95
CA LEU A 70 -1.83 3.26 6.16
C LEU A 70 -0.91 2.19 6.73
N PHE A 71 -1.51 1.03 7.01
CA PHE A 71 -0.82 -0.15 7.53
C PHE A 71 -0.80 -1.25 6.48
N TYR A 72 0.30 -1.96 6.40
CA TYR A 72 0.44 -3.16 5.58
C TYR A 72 -0.11 -4.40 6.28
N TRP A 73 -0.07 -4.47 7.61
CA TRP A 73 -0.55 -5.59 8.41
C TRP A 73 -1.62 -5.16 9.42
N THR A 74 -2.46 -6.13 9.80
CA THR A 74 -3.40 -5.97 10.93
C THR A 74 -3.16 -7.06 11.97
N SER A 75 -3.36 -6.75 13.25
CA SER A 75 -3.55 -7.78 14.27
C SER A 75 -4.99 -7.82 14.76
N GLY A 76 -5.59 -9.01 14.70
CA GLY A 76 -6.61 -9.41 15.67
C GLY A 76 -7.92 -8.60 15.63
N ARG A 77 -8.70 -8.69 16.71
CA ARG A 77 -10.14 -8.40 16.77
C ARG A 77 -10.53 -6.93 16.55
N ASP A 78 -9.63 -6.00 16.83
CA ASP A 78 -9.83 -4.56 16.60
C ASP A 78 -9.10 -4.16 15.32
N ARG A 79 -9.63 -4.64 14.17
CA ARG A 79 -8.98 -4.44 12.87
C ARG A 79 -8.95 -2.96 12.51
N TYR A 80 -7.76 -2.36 12.58
CA TYR A 80 -7.45 -1.24 11.70
C TYR A 80 -7.54 -1.77 10.26
N PRO A 81 -8.26 -1.07 9.37
CA PRO A 81 -8.35 -1.49 7.98
C PRO A 81 -6.96 -1.46 7.34
N LEU A 82 -6.69 -2.48 6.52
CA LEU A 82 -5.45 -2.51 5.73
C LEU A 82 -5.43 -1.35 4.75
N TYR A 83 -4.24 -1.00 4.27
CA TYR A 83 -4.15 0.09 3.30
C TYR A 83 -4.90 -0.20 1.99
N ASP A 84 -4.96 -1.47 1.54
CA ASP A 84 -5.74 -1.85 0.36
C ASP A 84 -7.24 -1.67 0.62
N GLU A 85 -7.72 -1.98 1.82
CA GLU A 85 -9.11 -1.66 2.22
C GLU A 85 -9.35 -0.15 2.29
N LEU A 86 -8.42 0.63 2.88
CA LEU A 86 -8.53 2.09 3.02
C LEU A 86 -8.46 2.86 1.70
N LEU A 87 -7.71 2.32 0.74
CA LEU A 87 -7.55 2.89 -0.60
C LEU A 87 -8.49 2.22 -1.63
N GLY A 88 -9.21 1.16 -1.24
CA GLY A 88 -10.06 0.36 -2.11
C GLY A 88 -9.31 -0.29 -3.27
N LEU A 89 -8.16 -0.89 -2.98
CA LEU A 89 -7.32 -1.61 -3.93
C LEU A 89 -7.67 -3.10 -3.95
N ASN A 90 -7.69 -3.67 -5.15
CA ASN A 90 -7.65 -5.10 -5.40
C ASN A 90 -6.19 -5.59 -5.29
N HIS A 91 -6.00 -6.90 -5.12
CA HIS A 91 -4.65 -7.50 -5.03
C HIS A 91 -3.82 -7.37 -6.31
N ASP A 92 -4.44 -7.14 -7.46
CA ASP A 92 -3.78 -6.92 -8.75
C ASP A 92 -3.37 -5.46 -8.99
N GLY A 93 -3.61 -4.58 -8.01
CA GLY A 93 -3.30 -3.15 -8.09
C GLY A 93 -4.33 -2.32 -8.86
N THR A 94 -5.44 -2.91 -9.30
CA THR A 94 -6.64 -2.16 -9.73
C THR A 94 -7.45 -1.72 -8.51
N ALA A 95 -8.47 -0.89 -8.69
CA ALA A 95 -9.35 -0.48 -7.60
C ALA A 95 -10.66 -1.26 -7.62
N SER A 96 -11.29 -1.42 -6.46
CA SER A 96 -12.67 -1.90 -6.36
C SER A 96 -13.66 -0.82 -6.82
N ASP A 97 -14.89 -1.23 -7.12
CA ASP A 97 -16.00 -0.33 -7.43
C ASP A 97 -16.37 0.61 -6.28
N ILE A 98 -16.17 0.19 -5.04
CA ILE A 98 -16.38 1.03 -3.85
C ILE A 98 -15.49 2.28 -3.88
N ALA A 99 -14.29 2.17 -4.48
CA ALA A 99 -13.37 3.29 -4.62
C ALA A 99 -13.52 4.06 -5.93
N LYS A 100 -14.54 3.75 -6.75
CA LYS A 100 -14.79 4.41 -8.03
C LYS A 100 -14.87 5.92 -7.88
N GLY A 101 -14.06 6.66 -8.65
CA GLY A 101 -14.03 8.11 -8.65
C GLY A 101 -13.38 8.74 -7.41
N LEU A 102 -12.89 7.93 -6.46
CA LEU A 102 -12.17 8.45 -5.30
C LEU A 102 -10.77 8.94 -5.70
N GLU A 103 -10.33 9.96 -4.97
CA GLU A 103 -9.02 10.57 -5.10
C GLU A 103 -8.35 10.60 -3.72
N PHE A 104 -7.05 10.34 -3.66
CA PHE A 104 -6.30 10.31 -2.42
C PHE A 104 -4.99 11.07 -2.55
N TRP A 105 -4.63 11.80 -1.50
CA TRP A 105 -3.28 12.29 -1.27
C TRP A 105 -2.65 11.54 -0.10
N VAL A 106 -1.59 10.80 -0.36
CA VAL A 106 -0.84 10.02 0.64
C VAL A 106 0.52 10.67 0.85
N TYR A 107 0.82 11.09 2.08
CA TYR A 107 2.15 11.57 2.44
C TYR A 107 2.98 10.43 3.05
N LEU A 108 4.11 10.10 2.43
CA LEU A 108 5.09 9.15 2.96
C LEU A 108 6.11 9.94 3.76
N SER A 109 6.07 9.79 5.07
CA SER A 109 6.92 10.45 6.05
C SER A 109 7.93 9.47 6.62
N SER A 110 9.05 9.98 7.15
CA SER A 110 10.10 9.19 7.81
C SER A 110 10.87 8.23 6.91
N THR A 111 11.84 7.47 7.45
CA THR A 111 13.05 7.02 6.74
C THR A 111 12.84 5.99 5.60
N ALA A 112 13.45 6.25 4.44
CA ALA A 112 13.91 5.27 3.44
C ALA A 112 14.74 6.04 2.39
N GLU A 113 16.05 5.81 2.18
CA GLU A 113 16.83 4.58 2.07
C GLU A 113 18.32 4.86 2.43
N GLY A 114 18.90 4.01 3.29
CA GLY A 114 20.34 3.91 3.52
C GLY A 114 20.72 2.46 3.79
N SER A 115 21.91 2.03 3.37
CA SER A 115 22.48 0.68 3.58
C SER A 115 22.67 0.30 5.06
N SER A 116 22.29 1.17 5.98
CA SER A 116 22.20 0.94 7.42
C SER A 116 20.92 0.20 7.83
N SER A 117 20.41 -0.71 6.99
CA SER A 117 19.62 -1.86 7.48
C SER A 117 20.48 -2.81 8.34
N GLU A 118 21.44 -2.26 9.08
CA GLU A 118 22.28 -2.97 10.02
C GLU A 118 21.42 -3.43 11.20
N PRO A 119 21.70 -4.61 11.75
CA PRO A 119 21.13 -5.05 13.02
C PRO A 119 21.35 -3.96 14.07
N GLY A 120 20.29 -3.24 14.44
CA GLY A 120 20.35 -2.14 15.41
C GLY A 120 19.89 -0.75 14.92
N ALA A 121 19.72 -0.52 13.61
CA ALA A 121 19.25 0.77 13.12
C ALA A 121 17.79 1.06 13.51
N PHE A 122 16.92 0.04 13.51
CA PHE A 122 15.56 0.16 14.05
C PHE A 122 15.48 -0.26 15.54
N ALA A 123 16.54 -0.06 16.33
CA ALA A 123 16.58 -0.43 17.75
C ALA A 123 15.88 0.56 18.69
N HIS A 124 15.11 1.53 18.18
CA HIS A 124 14.29 2.37 19.05
C HIS A 124 12.92 2.58 18.42
N PRO A 125 11.81 2.34 19.16
CA PRO A 125 10.45 2.49 18.64
C PRO A 125 10.09 3.92 18.22
N TRP A 126 11.00 4.88 18.43
CA TRP A 126 10.82 6.32 18.20
C TRP A 126 12.14 7.03 17.84
N LYS A 127 13.13 6.33 17.26
CA LYS A 127 14.44 6.98 16.97
C LYS A 127 14.24 8.07 15.91
N GLY A 128 14.77 9.26 16.21
CA GLY A 128 14.58 10.45 15.37
C GLY A 128 15.17 10.33 13.97
N HIS A 129 14.39 10.82 13.02
CA HIS A 129 14.68 11.42 11.71
C HIS A 129 16.02 11.06 11.03
N ASP A 130 16.09 9.87 10.42
CA ASP A 130 17.06 9.56 9.35
C ASP A 130 16.35 9.53 7.99
N CYS A 131 15.69 10.61 7.63
CA CYS A 131 15.29 10.79 6.23
C CYS A 131 16.53 10.96 5.35
N ASN A 132 16.43 10.68 4.05
CA ASN A 132 17.54 10.92 3.12
C ASN A 132 17.96 12.39 3.08
N ASP A 133 17.03 13.28 3.43
CA ASP A 133 17.24 14.70 3.62
C ASP A 133 17.68 15.01 5.07
N PRO A 134 18.27 16.19 5.31
CA PRO A 134 18.45 16.66 6.69
C PRO A 134 17.15 16.61 7.50
N ALA A 135 17.21 16.11 8.75
CA ALA A 135 16.06 15.91 9.64
C ALA A 135 15.04 17.07 9.65
N TYR A 136 15.53 18.32 9.66
CA TYR A 136 14.68 19.51 9.69
C TYR A 136 13.77 19.65 8.46
N ILE A 137 14.17 19.14 7.29
CA ILE A 137 13.34 19.18 6.06
C ILE A 137 12.11 18.29 6.25
N CYS A 138 12.32 17.10 6.81
CA CYS A 138 11.30 16.08 7.00
C CYS A 138 10.30 16.52 8.07
N ASP A 139 10.80 17.13 9.14
CA ASP A 139 9.97 17.81 10.13
C ASP A 139 9.15 18.94 9.50
N MET A 140 9.76 19.77 8.65
CA MET A 140 9.06 20.85 7.96
C MET A 140 7.91 20.35 7.08
N TYR A 141 8.12 19.28 6.30
CA TYR A 141 7.08 18.71 5.43
C TYR A 141 6.02 17.92 6.19
N ARG A 142 6.39 17.21 7.26
CA ARG A 142 5.44 16.57 8.16
C ARG A 142 4.54 17.60 8.85
N ASP A 143 5.13 18.65 9.39
CA ASP A 143 4.38 19.73 10.05
C ASP A 143 3.52 20.50 9.05
N ALA A 144 4.02 20.69 7.81
CA ALA A 144 3.24 21.23 6.71
C ALA A 144 2.03 20.36 6.39
N PHE A 145 2.21 19.06 6.20
CA PHE A 145 1.11 18.13 5.90
C PHE A 145 0.07 18.10 7.03
N LYS A 146 0.52 18.13 8.30
CA LYS A 146 -0.36 18.27 9.46
C LYS A 146 -1.21 19.55 9.37
N ARG A 147 -0.60 20.72 9.19
CA ARG A 147 -1.33 21.99 9.04
C ARG A 147 -2.28 21.99 7.85
N ILE A 148 -1.86 21.38 6.73
CA ILE A 148 -2.71 21.20 5.56
C ILE A 148 -3.92 20.34 5.90
N SER A 149 -3.74 19.23 6.62
CA SER A 149 -4.83 18.33 6.98
C SER A 149 -5.86 18.97 7.92
N GLU A 150 -5.38 19.75 8.89
CA GLU A 150 -6.23 20.54 9.78
C GLU A 150 -7.03 21.57 8.98
N ARG A 151 -6.42 22.16 7.94
CA ARG A 151 -7.11 23.06 7.00
C ARG A 151 -8.05 22.31 6.06
N TRP A 152 -7.72 21.09 5.65
CA TRP A 152 -8.43 20.32 4.62
C TRP A 152 -9.79 19.79 5.12
N TYR A 153 -9.80 19.28 6.35
CA TYR A 153 -10.98 18.71 6.99
C TYR A 153 -11.66 19.67 7.97
N GLY A 154 -11.00 20.78 8.32
CA GLY A 154 -11.46 21.68 9.37
C GLY A 154 -11.43 21.00 10.75
N THR A 155 -12.35 21.38 11.64
CA THR A 155 -12.51 20.75 12.96
C THR A 155 -13.30 19.45 12.94
N ASP A 156 -13.85 19.05 11.79
CA ASP A 156 -14.70 17.87 11.70
C ASP A 156 -13.86 16.60 11.46
N LYS A 157 -14.00 15.64 12.37
CA LYS A 157 -13.23 14.39 12.41
C LYS A 157 -13.76 13.33 11.45
N SER A 158 -14.82 13.64 10.70
CA SER A 158 -15.48 12.71 9.78
C SER A 158 -14.62 12.32 8.56
N GLY A 159 -13.51 13.01 8.32
CA GLY A 159 -12.54 12.68 7.26
C GLY A 159 -13.07 12.93 5.84
N ARG A 160 -14.22 13.60 5.70
CA ARG A 160 -14.77 14.08 4.42
C ARG A 160 -14.43 15.57 4.27
N ALA A 161 -13.87 15.94 3.13
CA ALA A 161 -13.54 17.34 2.82
C ALA A 161 -14.84 18.17 2.80
N HIS A 162 -14.93 19.17 3.68
CA HIS A 162 -16.12 20.01 3.83
C HIS A 162 -16.02 21.37 3.12
N HIS A 163 -14.89 21.66 2.47
CA HIS A 163 -14.70 22.93 1.77
C HIS A 163 -15.21 22.82 0.33
N GLU A 164 -16.29 23.56 0.02
CA GLU A 164 -16.93 23.66 -1.31
C GLU A 164 -16.01 24.17 -2.44
N GLY A 165 -14.75 24.48 -2.16
CA GLY A 165 -13.76 24.97 -3.13
C GLY A 165 -12.41 24.25 -3.13
N THR A 166 -12.23 23.15 -2.38
CA THR A 166 -10.99 22.35 -2.39
C THR A 166 -11.22 20.99 -3.05
N SER A 167 -10.15 20.30 -3.45
CA SER A 167 -10.24 18.94 -3.99
C SER A 167 -10.97 18.01 -3.02
N THR A 168 -11.78 17.09 -3.56
CA THR A 168 -12.48 16.04 -2.82
C THR A 168 -11.55 14.90 -2.39
N ALA A 169 -10.25 15.04 -2.64
CA ALA A 169 -9.25 14.05 -2.30
C ALA A 169 -9.20 13.78 -0.79
N ILE A 170 -9.04 12.50 -0.48
CA ILE A 170 -8.92 11.97 0.87
C ILE A 170 -7.43 11.93 1.25
N LEU A 171 -7.08 12.56 2.35
CA LEU A 171 -5.73 12.54 2.90
C LEU A 171 -5.46 11.24 3.66
N ARG A 172 -4.27 10.70 3.44
CA ARG A 172 -3.69 9.57 4.16
C ARG A 172 -2.22 9.84 4.42
N TRP A 173 -1.63 9.08 5.31
CA TRP A 173 -0.18 9.13 5.49
C TRP A 173 0.41 7.75 5.79
N VAL A 174 1.70 7.65 5.59
CA VAL A 174 2.52 6.48 5.88
C VAL A 174 3.68 6.98 6.71
N ASP A 175 3.90 6.38 7.87
CA ASP A 175 5.19 6.47 8.55
C ASP A 175 6.06 5.32 8.03
N CYS A 176 7.12 5.62 7.30
CA CYS A 176 8.00 4.61 6.72
C CYS A 176 8.78 3.83 7.79
N ASP A 177 8.91 4.34 9.02
CA ASP A 177 9.55 3.59 10.10
C ASP A 177 8.61 2.51 10.66
N VAL A 178 7.31 2.80 10.62
CA VAL A 178 6.26 1.89 11.09
C VAL A 178 5.85 0.93 9.98
N SER A 179 5.58 1.46 8.78
CA SER A 179 5.08 0.74 7.61
C SER A 179 6.10 0.74 6.45
N PRO A 180 7.34 0.24 6.64
CA PRO A 180 8.45 0.39 5.68
C PRO A 180 8.22 -0.30 4.34
N LEU A 181 7.27 -1.23 4.23
CA LEU A 181 6.97 -1.88 2.94
C LEU A 181 6.39 -0.92 1.92
N LEU A 182 5.59 0.05 2.36
CA LEU A 182 5.03 1.06 1.44
C LEU A 182 6.10 2.03 0.93
N CYS A 183 7.22 2.17 1.65
CA CYS A 183 8.33 3.06 1.30
C CYS A 183 9.55 2.32 0.73
N SER A 184 9.57 0.99 0.79
CA SER A 184 10.69 0.18 0.34
C SER A 184 10.92 0.34 -1.16
N PRO A 185 12.17 0.37 -1.63
CA PRO A 185 12.50 0.36 -3.07
C PRO A 185 12.03 -0.90 -3.78
N PHE A 186 11.92 -2.01 -3.05
CA PHE A 186 11.51 -3.29 -3.59
C PHE A 186 9.99 -3.49 -3.52
N TRP A 187 9.36 -3.02 -2.42
CA TRP A 187 7.96 -3.31 -2.11
C TRP A 187 6.99 -2.15 -2.32
N GLY A 188 7.48 -0.93 -2.44
CA GLY A 188 6.68 0.28 -2.41
C GLY A 188 7.35 1.42 -3.16
N LEU A 189 7.06 2.66 -2.81
CA LEU A 189 7.40 3.83 -3.63
C LEU A 189 8.86 4.29 -3.57
N SER A 190 9.77 3.48 -3.01
CA SER A 190 11.20 3.75 -3.00
C SER A 190 11.59 5.11 -2.42
N GLY A 191 11.18 5.38 -1.17
CA GLY A 191 11.69 6.56 -0.46
C GLY A 191 10.77 7.15 0.59
N SER A 192 11.31 8.17 1.24
CA SER A 192 10.68 9.06 2.22
C SER A 192 10.39 10.45 1.67
N ASN A 193 9.59 11.25 2.38
CA ASN A 193 9.22 12.61 1.96
C ASN A 193 8.59 12.65 0.56
N LEU A 194 7.71 11.69 0.28
CA LEU A 194 7.00 11.61 -0.98
C LEU A 194 5.55 12.05 -0.79
N LEU A 195 5.06 12.87 -1.70
CA LEU A 195 3.65 13.17 -1.82
C LEU A 195 3.07 12.36 -2.98
N VAL A 196 2.08 11.53 -2.68
CA VAL A 196 1.52 10.56 -3.63
C VAL A 196 0.07 10.91 -3.91
N HIS A 197 -0.27 11.06 -5.18
CA HIS A 197 -1.63 11.23 -5.67
C HIS A 197 -2.12 9.91 -6.25
N MET A 198 -3.18 9.35 -5.69
CA MET A 198 -3.89 8.21 -6.26
C MET A 198 -5.26 8.65 -6.76
N LYS A 199 -5.57 8.38 -8.03
CA LYS A 199 -6.87 8.67 -8.64
C LYS A 199 -7.47 7.42 -9.24
N VAL A 200 -8.67 7.06 -8.77
CA VAL A 200 -9.44 5.93 -9.30
C VAL A 200 -10.36 6.41 -10.42
N GLY A 201 -10.29 5.76 -11.57
CA GLY A 201 -11.13 6.10 -12.70
C GLY A 201 -12.57 5.59 -12.55
N GLU A 202 -13.49 6.22 -13.28
CA GLU A 202 -14.92 5.91 -13.18
C GLU A 202 -15.36 4.68 -14.01
N ALA A 203 -14.58 4.35 -15.04
CA ALA A 203 -14.90 3.27 -15.97
C ALA A 203 -14.33 1.93 -15.47
N CYS A 204 -15.07 1.26 -14.58
CA CYS A 204 -14.70 -0.04 -14.05
C CYS A 204 -15.05 -1.17 -15.02
N ASP A 205 -14.18 -2.17 -15.09
CA ASP A 205 -14.39 -3.40 -15.86
C ASP A 205 -14.93 -4.50 -14.94
N TYR A 206 -16.09 -5.06 -15.31
CA TYR A 206 -16.78 -6.12 -14.60
C TYR A 206 -16.63 -7.49 -15.28
N SER A 207 -15.92 -7.55 -16.41
CA SER A 207 -15.82 -8.75 -17.24
C SER A 207 -14.93 -9.86 -16.68
N MET A 208 -14.17 -9.58 -15.61
CA MET A 208 -13.12 -10.45 -15.09
C MET A 208 -13.52 -11.16 -13.77
N GLY A 209 -14.44 -12.12 -13.86
CA GLY A 209 -14.71 -13.04 -12.74
C GLY A 209 -15.50 -12.44 -11.58
N GLY A 210 -16.34 -11.43 -11.84
CA GLY A 210 -17.32 -10.90 -10.88
C GLY A 210 -16.77 -9.88 -9.88
N LEU A 211 -15.45 -9.67 -9.81
CA LEU A 211 -14.85 -8.58 -9.05
C LEU A 211 -14.62 -7.37 -9.96
N PRO A 212 -15.24 -6.21 -9.67
CA PRO A 212 -15.03 -4.99 -10.45
C PRO A 212 -13.60 -4.48 -10.32
N ARG A 213 -13.04 -4.06 -11.45
CA ARG A 213 -11.69 -3.50 -11.54
C ARG A 213 -11.74 -2.13 -12.18
N CYS A 214 -11.47 -1.11 -11.39
CA CYS A 214 -11.38 0.26 -11.87
C CYS A 214 -9.92 0.62 -12.17
N PRO A 215 -9.64 1.38 -13.24
CA PRO A 215 -8.30 1.83 -13.53
C PRO A 215 -7.80 2.78 -12.43
N ILE A 216 -6.51 2.73 -12.11
CA ILE A 216 -5.88 3.62 -11.13
C ILE A 216 -4.76 4.39 -11.80
N THR A 217 -4.65 5.67 -11.48
CA THR A 217 -3.46 6.47 -11.77
C THR A 217 -2.76 6.88 -10.47
N TRP A 218 -1.51 6.48 -10.32
CA TRP A 218 -0.59 6.89 -9.28
C TRP A 218 0.33 7.97 -9.82
N ARG A 219 0.55 9.02 -9.03
CA ARG A 219 1.61 10.01 -9.25
C ARG A 219 2.34 10.17 -7.96
N TRP A 220 3.65 10.19 -7.97
CA TRP A 220 4.44 10.50 -6.78
C TRP A 220 5.35 11.67 -7.07
N VAL A 221 5.53 12.50 -6.05
CA VAL A 221 6.27 13.75 -6.11
C VAL A 221 7.27 13.77 -4.96
N GLY A 222 8.55 13.85 -5.30
CA GLY A 222 9.61 14.05 -4.32
C GLY A 222 9.53 15.42 -3.69
N LEU A 223 9.65 15.48 -2.35
CA LEU A 223 9.79 16.72 -1.60
C LEU A 223 11.23 16.87 -1.11
N PRO A 224 11.84 18.06 -1.16
CA PRO A 224 11.29 19.31 -1.69
C PRO A 224 11.11 19.31 -3.21
N VAL A 225 10.16 20.09 -3.69
CA VAL A 225 9.84 20.17 -5.13
C VAL A 225 10.82 21.14 -5.77
N TYR A 226 11.84 20.60 -6.44
CA TYR A 226 12.88 21.40 -7.08
C TYR A 226 12.37 22.25 -8.24
N HIS A 227 11.36 21.75 -8.98
CA HIS A 227 10.77 22.41 -10.12
C HIS A 227 9.25 22.50 -9.92
N PRO A 228 8.79 23.46 -9.10
CA PRO A 228 7.37 23.63 -8.90
C PRO A 228 6.70 24.09 -10.21
N PRO A 229 5.44 23.69 -10.44
CA PRO A 229 4.66 24.10 -11.61
C PRO A 229 4.49 25.63 -11.73
N TRP A 230 4.77 26.37 -10.66
CA TRP A 230 4.84 27.83 -10.66
C TRP A 230 5.96 28.36 -9.79
N THR A 231 6.48 29.53 -10.16
CA THR A 231 7.42 30.29 -9.35
C THR A 231 6.67 31.27 -8.45
N ARG A 232 6.77 31.12 -7.13
CA ARG A 232 6.22 32.10 -6.19
C ARG A 232 6.97 33.43 -6.37
N GLN A 233 6.21 34.50 -6.52
CA GLN A 233 6.74 35.86 -6.57
C GLN A 233 6.34 36.63 -5.32
N ILE A 234 7.30 37.29 -4.67
CA ILE A 234 7.04 38.17 -3.52
C ILE A 234 7.50 39.59 -3.84
N ARG A 235 6.81 40.57 -3.25
CA ARG A 235 7.13 41.98 -3.39
C ARG A 235 7.97 42.43 -2.21
N ILE A 236 9.23 42.78 -2.46
CA ILE A 236 10.16 43.27 -1.44
C ILE A 236 10.24 44.80 -1.53
N PRO A 237 10.02 45.55 -0.43
CA PRO A 237 10.21 46.99 -0.41
C PRO A 237 11.70 47.34 -0.53
N LEU A 238 12.02 48.42 -1.26
CA LEU A 238 13.38 48.91 -1.42
C LEU A 238 13.64 50.08 -0.47
N ASP A 239 14.84 50.14 0.12
CA ASP A 239 15.22 51.14 1.13
C ASP A 239 15.06 52.60 0.68
N ARG A 240 15.10 52.86 -0.63
CA ARG A 240 14.97 54.21 -1.22
C ARG A 240 13.56 54.56 -1.69
N GLY A 241 12.56 53.79 -1.28
CA GLY A 241 11.19 53.91 -1.75
C GLY A 241 10.98 53.14 -3.05
N GLY A 242 9.85 52.44 -3.13
CA GLY A 242 9.53 51.51 -4.22
C GLY A 242 9.51 50.05 -3.77
N SER A 243 9.25 49.16 -4.71
CA SER A 243 9.23 47.72 -4.46
C SER A 243 9.62 46.95 -5.71
N THR A 244 10.27 45.82 -5.53
CA THR A 244 10.61 44.89 -6.61
C THR A 244 9.94 43.55 -6.37
N VAL A 245 9.57 42.87 -7.45
CA VAL A 245 9.00 41.52 -7.39
C VAL A 245 10.12 40.54 -7.67
N VAL A 246 10.40 39.64 -6.73
CA VAL A 246 11.46 38.64 -6.85
C VAL A 246 10.89 37.23 -6.67
N PRO A 247 11.50 36.22 -7.30
CA PRO A 247 11.18 34.85 -6.99
C PRO A 247 11.52 34.55 -5.52
N ALA A 248 10.64 33.84 -4.83
CA ALA A 248 10.89 33.32 -3.50
C ALA A 248 10.70 31.81 -3.50
N PHE A 249 11.49 31.12 -2.69
CA PHE A 249 11.25 29.71 -2.44
C PHE A 249 9.97 29.57 -1.61
N PRO A 250 8.97 28.82 -2.10
CA PRO A 250 7.78 28.53 -1.31
C PRO A 250 8.13 27.72 -0.07
N SER A 251 7.41 27.97 1.02
CA SER A 251 7.53 27.16 2.24
C SER A 251 7.12 25.70 1.97
N ALA A 252 7.46 24.76 2.86
CA ALA A 252 7.04 23.36 2.72
C ALA A 252 5.51 23.22 2.61
N GLU A 253 4.77 23.97 3.43
CA GLU A 253 3.30 24.02 3.39
C GLU A 253 2.80 24.59 2.08
N GLU A 254 3.39 25.69 1.61
CA GLU A 254 3.01 26.26 0.33
C GLU A 254 3.27 25.26 -0.78
N GLN A 255 4.45 24.62 -0.87
CA GLN A 255 4.74 23.63 -1.91
C GLN A 255 3.73 22.49 -1.94
N MET A 256 3.42 21.88 -0.80
CA MET A 256 2.45 20.79 -0.72
C MET A 256 1.04 21.28 -1.07
N TRP A 257 0.58 22.38 -0.45
CA TRP A 257 -0.74 22.94 -0.72
C TRP A 257 -0.90 23.32 -2.19
N SER A 258 0.17 23.84 -2.78
CA SER A 258 0.25 24.23 -4.18
C SER A 258 -0.11 23.03 -5.07
N ILE A 259 0.52 21.89 -4.83
CA ILE A 259 0.30 20.67 -5.62
C ILE A 259 -1.06 20.03 -5.31
N MET A 260 -1.48 20.01 -4.05
CA MET A 260 -2.67 19.28 -3.62
C MET A 260 -3.97 20.01 -3.94
N ALA A 261 -4.01 21.33 -3.78
CA ALA A 261 -5.26 22.10 -3.79
C ALA A 261 -5.61 22.70 -5.15
N TYR A 262 -4.61 23.00 -6.00
CA TYR A 262 -4.87 23.64 -7.29
C TYR A 262 -5.03 22.60 -8.39
N SER A 263 -6.22 22.58 -9.00
CA SER A 263 -6.47 21.79 -10.21
C SER A 263 -5.48 22.17 -11.31
N GLY A 264 -4.89 21.17 -11.97
CA GLY A 264 -3.89 21.42 -13.01
C GLY A 264 -2.44 21.33 -12.52
N ALA A 265 -2.23 21.42 -11.21
CA ALA A 265 -0.88 21.46 -10.62
C ALA A 265 -0.14 20.16 -10.86
N GLU A 266 -0.84 19.02 -10.79
CA GLU A 266 -0.27 17.71 -11.02
C GLU A 266 0.13 17.51 -12.48
N GLN A 267 -0.49 18.18 -13.46
CA GLN A 267 -0.11 18.11 -14.88
C GLN A 267 1.04 19.06 -15.21
N GLY A 268 1.20 20.14 -14.44
CA GLY A 268 2.30 21.10 -14.59
C GLY A 268 3.62 20.62 -14.01
N LEU A 269 3.62 19.54 -13.23
CA LEU A 269 4.84 18.91 -12.76
C LEU A 269 5.62 18.33 -13.93
N ASP A 270 6.92 18.64 -13.97
CA ASP A 270 7.82 18.09 -14.96
C ASP A 270 8.16 16.64 -14.60
N PHE A 271 7.51 15.71 -15.32
CA PHE A 271 7.81 14.26 -15.28
C PHE A 271 8.79 13.87 -16.40
N SER A 272 9.29 14.83 -17.19
CA SER A 272 10.18 14.57 -18.32
C SER A 272 11.65 14.72 -17.90
N GLY A 273 12.35 13.60 -17.69
CA GLY A 273 13.80 13.58 -17.48
C GLY A 273 14.27 12.47 -16.53
N ASP A 274 15.60 12.29 -16.43
CA ASP A 274 16.33 11.35 -15.54
C ASP A 274 16.08 11.56 -14.02
N ARG A 275 14.95 12.16 -13.63
CA ARG A 275 14.63 12.53 -12.25
C ARG A 275 13.79 11.43 -11.63
N ALA A 276 14.47 10.53 -10.91
CA ALA A 276 13.92 9.37 -10.21
C ALA A 276 12.75 9.63 -9.24
N TRP A 277 12.37 10.89 -8.98
CA TRP A 277 11.50 11.28 -7.88
C TRP A 277 10.10 11.78 -8.29
N ASN A 278 9.87 12.05 -9.57
CA ASN A 278 8.54 12.38 -10.10
C ASN A 278 8.19 11.38 -11.21
N ASP A 279 7.18 10.54 -11.00
CA ASP A 279 6.73 9.62 -12.05
C ASP A 279 5.21 9.37 -11.93
N ILE A 280 4.64 8.88 -13.03
CA ILE A 280 3.23 8.57 -13.20
C ILE A 280 3.12 7.11 -13.60
N SER A 281 2.26 6.37 -12.92
CA SER A 281 1.86 5.04 -13.32
C SER A 281 0.37 4.89 -13.44
N THR A 282 -0.06 4.24 -14.51
CA THR A 282 -1.45 3.91 -14.75
C THR A 282 -1.60 2.41 -14.84
N VAL A 283 -2.50 1.87 -14.01
CA VAL A 283 -2.96 0.48 -14.03
C VAL A 283 -4.29 0.46 -14.76
N VAL A 284 -4.35 -0.24 -15.89
CA VAL A 284 -5.54 -0.32 -16.74
C VAL A 284 -6.04 -1.77 -16.75
N PRO A 285 -7.29 -2.04 -16.35
CA PRO A 285 -7.87 -3.37 -16.49
C PRO A 285 -8.01 -3.71 -17.99
N VAL A 286 -7.74 -4.96 -18.35
CA VAL A 286 -7.90 -5.46 -19.71
C VAL A 286 -8.72 -6.72 -19.67
N GLN A 287 -9.77 -6.77 -20.48
CA GLN A 287 -10.69 -7.89 -20.53
C GLN A 287 -9.94 -9.20 -20.85
N GLY A 288 -10.02 -10.17 -19.93
CA GLY A 288 -9.45 -11.51 -20.09
C GLY A 288 -7.93 -11.58 -19.99
N GLU A 289 -7.26 -10.49 -19.58
CA GLU A 289 -5.81 -10.42 -19.43
C GLU A 289 -5.45 -9.82 -18.06
N PRO A 290 -4.24 -10.08 -17.53
CA PRO A 290 -3.72 -9.32 -16.40
C PRO A 290 -3.75 -7.81 -16.67
N PRO A 291 -3.92 -6.95 -15.64
CA PRO A 291 -3.89 -5.50 -15.81
C PRO A 291 -2.62 -5.04 -16.55
N ARG A 292 -2.78 -4.05 -17.43
CA ARG A 292 -1.66 -3.44 -18.15
C ARG A 292 -1.15 -2.23 -17.39
N TYR A 293 0.17 -2.16 -17.25
CA TYR A 293 0.89 -1.05 -16.63
C TYR A 293 1.52 -0.20 -17.73
N ARG A 294 1.26 1.11 -17.74
CA ARG A 294 1.79 2.04 -18.77
C ARG A 294 3.20 2.54 -18.50
N SER A 295 3.68 2.44 -17.26
CA SER A 295 5.08 2.64 -16.85
C SER A 295 5.49 1.47 -15.97
N THR A 296 6.75 1.40 -15.54
CA THR A 296 7.25 0.37 -14.62
C THR A 296 7.14 0.91 -13.19
N PRO A 297 5.98 0.88 -12.52
CA PRO A 297 5.92 1.41 -11.17
C PRO A 297 6.66 0.48 -10.21
N PRO A 298 7.14 1.02 -9.09
CA PRO A 298 7.54 0.20 -7.94
C PRO A 298 6.41 -0.74 -7.48
N PHE A 299 5.15 -0.33 -7.64
CA PHE A 299 3.97 -1.12 -7.30
C PHE A 299 3.67 -2.30 -8.25
N MET A 300 4.34 -2.44 -9.39
CA MET A 300 4.11 -3.59 -10.29
C MET A 300 4.73 -4.85 -9.68
N THR A 301 5.92 -4.72 -9.08
CA THR A 301 6.52 -5.77 -8.25
C THR A 301 5.57 -6.11 -7.11
N TRP A 302 4.93 -5.10 -6.52
CA TRP A 302 4.00 -5.27 -5.40
C TRP A 302 2.72 -6.05 -5.76
N GLY A 303 1.95 -5.62 -6.77
CA GLY A 303 0.70 -6.29 -7.15
C GLY A 303 0.94 -7.71 -7.70
N GLY A 304 1.99 -7.88 -8.52
CA GLY A 304 2.41 -9.18 -9.02
C GLY A 304 2.96 -10.10 -7.94
N PHE A 305 3.69 -9.57 -6.96
CA PHE A 305 4.16 -10.36 -5.82
C PHE A 305 3.04 -10.71 -4.86
N ARG A 306 2.11 -9.80 -4.55
CA ARG A 306 0.98 -10.12 -3.68
C ARG A 306 0.09 -11.17 -4.33
N SER A 307 -0.19 -11.07 -5.62
CA SER A 307 -0.89 -12.18 -6.30
C SER A 307 -0.09 -13.48 -6.15
N PHE A 308 1.23 -13.45 -6.30
CA PHE A 308 2.10 -14.63 -6.14
C PHE A 308 2.25 -15.16 -4.70
N ILE A 309 2.26 -14.31 -3.66
CA ILE A 309 2.54 -14.71 -2.27
C ILE A 309 1.27 -14.88 -1.46
N ASP A 310 0.31 -13.96 -1.62
CA ASP A 310 -0.96 -14.06 -0.92
C ASP A 310 -1.88 -15.08 -1.58
N ASN A 311 -1.70 -15.36 -2.88
CA ASN A 311 -2.52 -16.31 -3.64
C ASN A 311 -1.79 -16.96 -4.86
N PRO A 312 -0.65 -17.66 -4.66
CA PRO A 312 0.22 -18.17 -5.74
C PRO A 312 -0.48 -18.99 -6.83
N TRP A 313 -1.63 -19.57 -6.51
CA TRP A 313 -2.39 -20.49 -7.37
C TRP A 313 -3.79 -20.00 -7.71
N ASP A 314 -4.14 -18.77 -7.31
CA ASP A 314 -5.47 -18.20 -7.50
C ASP A 314 -6.61 -19.10 -6.94
N THR A 315 -6.31 -19.82 -5.84
CA THR A 315 -7.21 -20.81 -5.22
C THR A 315 -7.62 -20.39 -3.81
N GLU A 316 -8.80 -20.81 -3.35
CA GLU A 316 -9.17 -20.73 -1.94
C GLU A 316 -8.07 -21.40 -1.07
N ARG A 317 -7.32 -20.61 -0.29
CA ARG A 317 -6.19 -21.07 0.54
C ARG A 317 -6.49 -22.40 1.23
N TRP A 318 -5.64 -23.41 1.01
CA TRP A 318 -5.82 -24.73 1.61
C TRP A 318 -5.48 -24.69 3.11
N PRO A 319 -6.22 -25.42 3.98
CA PRO A 319 -5.95 -25.41 5.44
C PRO A 319 -4.51 -25.80 5.81
N TYR A 320 -3.88 -26.68 5.03
CA TYR A 320 -2.49 -27.10 5.25
C TYR A 320 -1.46 -26.04 4.86
N GLU A 321 -1.75 -25.20 3.86
CA GLU A 321 -0.89 -24.08 3.50
C GLU A 321 -0.83 -23.06 4.64
N ILE A 322 -1.95 -22.83 5.31
CA ILE A 322 -2.01 -21.91 6.46
C ILE A 322 -1.15 -22.42 7.62
N GLU A 323 -1.18 -23.72 7.91
CA GLU A 323 -0.31 -24.32 8.93
C GLU A 323 1.16 -24.25 8.54
N LEU A 324 1.49 -24.59 7.28
CA LEU A 324 2.86 -24.53 6.78
C LEU A 324 3.42 -23.11 6.82
N ILE A 325 2.64 -22.13 6.36
CA ILE A 325 2.97 -20.71 6.44
C ILE A 325 3.19 -20.32 7.90
N CYS A 326 2.32 -20.75 8.82
CA CYS A 326 2.52 -20.45 10.24
C CYS A 326 3.83 -21.02 10.78
N TYR A 327 4.18 -22.27 10.45
CA TYR A 327 5.44 -22.86 10.92
C TYR A 327 6.66 -22.15 10.33
N ILE A 328 6.65 -21.82 9.04
CA ILE A 328 7.71 -21.04 8.40
C ILE A 328 7.84 -19.69 9.11
N GLU A 329 6.73 -19.00 9.32
CA GLU A 329 6.69 -17.72 10.03
C GLU A 329 7.23 -17.85 11.47
N ARG A 330 6.87 -18.91 12.20
CA ARG A 330 7.38 -19.18 13.55
C ARG A 330 8.90 -19.41 13.56
N TYR A 331 9.44 -20.13 12.57
CA TYR A 331 10.89 -20.31 12.45
C TYR A 331 11.60 -18.99 12.15
N LEU A 332 11.01 -18.15 11.31
CA LEU A 332 11.52 -16.79 11.05
C LEU A 332 11.49 -15.93 12.33
N ASP A 333 10.45 -16.04 13.16
CA ASP A 333 10.38 -15.34 14.45
C ASP A 333 11.52 -15.76 15.39
N ILE A 334 11.78 -17.06 15.48
CA ILE A 334 12.89 -17.60 16.29
C ILE A 334 14.24 -17.11 15.74
N LEU A 335 14.40 -17.10 14.41
CA LEU A 335 15.62 -16.63 13.76
C LEU A 335 15.84 -15.12 14.00
N LEU A 336 14.80 -14.30 13.85
CA LEU A 336 14.85 -12.86 14.13
C LEU A 336 15.22 -12.58 15.58
N LYS A 337 14.57 -13.29 16.51
CA LYS A 337 14.86 -13.19 17.94
C LYS A 337 16.32 -13.46 18.25
N TRP A 338 16.92 -14.44 17.57
CA TRP A 338 18.33 -14.77 17.70
C TRP A 338 19.26 -13.75 17.01
N TRP A 339 18.88 -13.26 15.83
CA TRP A 339 19.72 -12.40 14.99
C TRP A 339 19.83 -10.96 15.51
N ASP A 340 18.71 -10.38 15.97
CA ASP A 340 18.64 -8.95 16.36
C ASP A 340 18.80 -8.71 17.86
N ASP A 341 19.01 -9.77 18.67
CA ASP A 341 18.93 -9.73 20.15
C ASP A 341 17.63 -9.06 20.67
N ALA A 342 16.60 -9.02 19.81
CA ALA A 342 15.30 -8.42 20.08
C ALA A 342 14.41 -9.41 20.85
N SER A 343 14.93 -9.96 21.95
CA SER A 343 14.22 -10.98 22.75
C SER A 343 12.85 -10.54 23.23
N ASP A 344 12.66 -9.24 23.32
CA ASP A 344 11.53 -8.57 23.97
C ASP A 344 10.44 -8.18 22.97
N MET A 345 10.76 -8.11 21.67
CA MET A 345 9.84 -7.64 20.62
C MET A 345 9.14 -8.78 19.84
N VAL A 346 9.71 -9.99 19.88
CA VAL A 346 9.28 -11.11 19.03
C VAL A 346 8.88 -12.33 19.87
N GLU A 347 7.58 -12.54 20.03
CA GLU A 347 7.03 -13.78 20.56
C GLU A 347 6.72 -14.76 19.39
N PRO A 348 7.30 -15.98 19.39
CA PRO A 348 7.00 -16.98 18.37
C PRO A 348 5.53 -17.38 18.45
N ARG A 349 4.86 -17.39 17.30
CA ARG A 349 3.43 -17.71 17.27
C ARG A 349 3.16 -19.17 17.58
N SER A 350 2.04 -19.42 18.25
CA SER A 350 1.47 -20.76 18.32
C SER A 350 0.74 -21.05 17.00
N CYS A 351 1.20 -22.10 16.30
CA CYS A 351 0.51 -22.62 15.12
C CYS A 351 -0.57 -23.65 15.46
N VAL A 352 -0.70 -24.00 16.74
CA VAL A 352 -1.67 -24.97 17.22
C VAL A 352 -3.08 -24.40 17.10
N GLY A 353 -3.95 -25.07 16.36
CA GLY A 353 -5.37 -24.71 16.21
C GLY A 353 -5.65 -23.63 15.16
N ILE A 354 -4.67 -23.16 14.39
CA ILE A 354 -4.88 -22.13 13.36
C ILE A 354 -5.79 -22.63 12.22
N ALA A 355 -5.60 -23.86 11.75
CA ALA A 355 -6.48 -24.43 10.72
C ALA A 355 -7.93 -24.59 11.23
N GLU A 356 -8.10 -24.94 12.51
CA GLU A 356 -9.41 -25.07 13.13
C GLU A 356 -10.09 -23.71 13.33
N ALA A 357 -9.34 -22.70 13.78
CA ALA A 357 -9.81 -21.33 13.89
C ALA A 357 -10.23 -20.75 12.54
N ASP A 358 -9.47 -21.03 11.47
CA ASP A 358 -9.82 -20.60 10.11
C ASP A 358 -11.06 -21.32 9.57
N ARG A 359 -11.18 -22.64 9.80
CA ARG A 359 -12.40 -23.39 9.45
C ARG A 359 -13.63 -22.82 10.15
N LEU A 360 -13.52 -22.53 11.45
CA LEU A 360 -14.60 -21.91 12.23
C LEU A 360 -14.92 -20.50 11.71
N ARG A 361 -13.91 -19.70 11.32
CA ARG A 361 -14.11 -18.38 10.72
C ARG A 361 -14.88 -18.48 9.40
N ARG A 362 -14.45 -19.35 8.48
CA ARG A 362 -15.15 -19.56 7.21
C ARG A 362 -16.56 -20.11 7.40
N ALA A 363 -16.78 -20.96 8.41
CA ALA A 363 -18.13 -21.42 8.76
C ALA A 363 -19.02 -20.25 9.17
N ARG A 364 -18.55 -19.35 10.04
CA ARG A 364 -19.30 -18.14 10.43
C ARG A 364 -19.52 -17.16 9.27
N GLU A 365 -18.52 -17.01 8.40
CA GLU A 365 -18.66 -16.17 7.21
C GLU A 365 -19.69 -16.75 6.24
N ARG A 366 -19.71 -18.07 6.04
CA ARG A 366 -20.77 -18.75 5.27
C ARG A 366 -22.14 -18.60 5.91
N GLU A 367 -22.26 -18.79 7.21
CA GLU A 367 -23.53 -18.55 7.93
C GLU A 367 -24.02 -17.11 7.75
N ARG A 368 -23.11 -16.13 7.84
CA ARG A 368 -23.42 -14.71 7.61
C ARG A 368 -23.84 -14.45 6.15
N TRP A 369 -23.19 -15.09 5.19
CA TRP A 369 -23.57 -15.01 3.77
C TRP A 369 -24.93 -15.66 3.51
N GLU A 370 -25.20 -16.84 4.06
CA GLU A 370 -26.51 -17.50 3.95
C GLU A 370 -27.62 -16.69 4.61
N GLU A 371 -27.35 -16.04 5.75
CA GLU A 371 -28.28 -15.12 6.41
C GLU A 371 -28.55 -13.89 5.53
N LYS A 372 -27.50 -13.29 4.95
CA LYS A 372 -27.64 -12.19 3.99
C LYS A 372 -28.45 -12.61 2.77
N ASP A 373 -28.20 -13.78 2.19
CA ASP A 373 -28.95 -14.28 1.04
C ASP A 373 -30.40 -14.55 1.40
N LYS A 374 -30.69 -15.05 2.60
CA LYS A 374 -32.07 -15.17 3.10
C LYS A 374 -32.76 -13.81 3.21
N LEU A 375 -32.08 -12.80 3.74
CA LEU A 375 -32.60 -11.43 3.84
C LEU A 375 -32.86 -10.83 2.45
N ARG A 376 -31.92 -11.03 1.51
CA ARG A 376 -32.07 -10.62 0.11
C ARG A 376 -33.26 -11.30 -0.54
N ASN A 377 -33.37 -12.63 -0.46
CA ASN A 377 -34.50 -13.37 -1.03
C ASN A 377 -35.83 -12.97 -0.40
N ALA A 378 -35.87 -12.69 0.91
CA ALA A 378 -37.07 -12.20 1.58
C ALA A 378 -37.45 -10.81 1.08
N TRP A 379 -36.48 -9.92 0.90
CA TRP A 379 -36.67 -8.60 0.32
C TRP A 379 -37.21 -8.68 -1.11
N ASP A 380 -36.56 -9.46 -1.97
CA ASP A 380 -36.97 -9.63 -3.37
C ASP A 380 -38.43 -10.14 -3.46
N GLY A 381 -38.80 -11.08 -2.59
CA GLY A 381 -40.18 -11.56 -2.49
C GLY A 381 -41.20 -10.54 -1.95
N VAL A 382 -40.78 -9.56 -1.12
CA VAL A 382 -41.63 -8.44 -0.71
C VAL A 382 -41.85 -7.49 -1.87
N MET A 383 -40.77 -7.16 -2.61
CA MET A 383 -40.82 -6.26 -3.76
C MET A 383 -41.71 -6.81 -4.87
N GLU A 384 -41.54 -8.10 -5.20
CA GLU A 384 -42.36 -8.77 -6.21
C GLU A 384 -43.85 -8.75 -5.82
N LYS A 385 -44.20 -9.01 -4.56
CA LYS A 385 -45.58 -8.93 -4.05
C LYS A 385 -46.15 -7.51 -4.10
N SER A 386 -45.30 -6.50 -3.98
CA SER A 386 -45.69 -5.09 -4.14
C SER A 386 -45.77 -4.64 -5.59
N GLY A 387 -45.50 -5.53 -6.57
CA GLY A 387 -45.50 -5.19 -7.99
C GLY A 387 -44.29 -4.33 -8.39
N LEU A 388 -43.24 -4.33 -7.58
CA LEU A 388 -42.01 -3.61 -7.83
C LEU A 388 -40.95 -4.58 -8.33
N ASP A 389 -40.22 -4.18 -9.37
CA ASP A 389 -39.09 -4.91 -9.92
C ASP A 389 -37.96 -4.98 -8.87
N PRO A 390 -37.58 -6.16 -8.32
CA PRO A 390 -36.53 -6.27 -7.31
C PRO A 390 -35.18 -5.73 -7.81
N GLU A 391 -34.94 -5.77 -9.12
CA GLU A 391 -33.70 -5.27 -9.72
C GLU A 391 -33.63 -3.74 -9.76
N TRP A 392 -34.74 -3.03 -9.50
CA TRP A 392 -34.77 -1.57 -9.52
C TRP A 392 -33.76 -0.94 -8.55
N ILE A 393 -33.52 -1.59 -7.40
CA ILE A 393 -32.64 -1.05 -6.35
C ILE A 393 -31.16 -1.11 -6.75
N TYR A 394 -30.83 -1.95 -7.73
CA TYR A 394 -29.48 -2.06 -8.28
C TYR A 394 -29.28 -1.16 -9.52
N LYS A 395 -30.30 -0.41 -9.94
CA LYS A 395 -30.15 0.61 -10.98
C LYS A 395 -29.43 1.82 -10.38
N ASN A 396 -28.55 2.47 -11.15
CA ASN A 396 -27.88 3.71 -10.73
C ASN A 396 -28.80 4.91 -11.00
N ASP A 397 -29.87 5.04 -10.22
CA ASP A 397 -30.71 6.23 -10.18
C ASP A 397 -30.88 6.75 -8.74
N GLU A 398 -31.24 8.03 -8.60
CA GLU A 398 -31.35 8.70 -7.29
C GLU A 398 -32.35 8.01 -6.35
N SER A 399 -33.37 7.35 -6.90
CA SER A 399 -34.38 6.64 -6.12
C SER A 399 -33.87 5.32 -5.55
N ALA A 400 -33.00 4.62 -6.29
CA ALA A 400 -32.30 3.43 -5.84
C ALA A 400 -31.23 3.77 -4.77
N ASP A 401 -30.48 4.87 -4.93
CA ASP A 401 -29.51 5.32 -3.92
C ASP A 401 -30.20 5.73 -2.61
N TRP A 402 -31.34 6.43 -2.69
CA TRP A 402 -32.15 6.74 -1.51
C TRP A 402 -32.63 5.46 -0.80
N ALA A 403 -33.13 4.47 -1.55
CA ALA A 403 -33.60 3.21 -1.01
C ALA A 403 -32.44 2.39 -0.38
N ARG A 404 -31.27 2.33 -1.02
CA ARG A 404 -30.07 1.66 -0.46
C ARG A 404 -29.62 2.31 0.85
N ASN A 405 -29.66 3.64 0.94
CA ASN A 405 -29.32 4.36 2.17
C ASN A 405 -30.34 4.11 3.30
N LEU A 406 -31.64 4.11 2.99
CA LEU A 406 -32.70 3.80 3.96
C LEU A 406 -32.57 2.36 4.48
N LEU A 407 -32.31 1.41 3.58
CA LEU A 407 -32.18 -0.01 3.90
C LEU A 407 -30.89 -0.32 4.66
N GLY A 408 -29.79 0.33 4.30
CA GLY A 408 -28.54 0.30 5.08
C GLY A 408 -28.75 0.80 6.51
N GLY A 409 -29.59 1.83 6.70
CA GLY A 409 -29.95 2.37 8.01
C GLY A 409 -30.76 1.40 8.90
N ILE A 410 -31.47 0.43 8.31
CA ILE A 410 -32.21 -0.62 9.05
C ILE A 410 -31.46 -1.97 9.08
N GLY A 411 -30.18 -1.98 8.69
CA GLY A 411 -29.30 -3.16 8.73
C GLY A 411 -29.42 -4.10 7.54
N VAL A 412 -30.17 -3.73 6.49
CA VAL A 412 -30.23 -4.48 5.23
C VAL A 412 -29.16 -3.89 4.31
N GLY A 413 -27.93 -4.37 4.44
CA GLY A 413 -26.81 -3.90 3.62
C GLY A 413 -26.91 -4.41 2.17
N PHE A 414 -27.17 -3.50 1.23
CA PHE A 414 -27.02 -3.75 -0.21
C PHE A 414 -25.62 -3.31 -0.64
N TRP A 415 -24.95 -4.17 -1.40
CA TRP A 415 -23.61 -3.93 -1.97
C TRP A 415 -23.77 -3.74 -3.46
#